data_AF-A0A8S3BJY8-F1
#
_entry.id   AF-A0A8S3BJY8-F1
#
_cell.length_a   1.000
_cell.length_b   1.000
_cell.length_c   1.000
_cell.angle_alpha   90.00
_cell.angle_beta   90.00
_cell.angle_gamma   90.00
#
_symmetry.space_group_name_H-M   'P 1'
#
loop_
_entity.id
_entity.type
_entity.pdbx_description
1 polymer ?
#
loop_
_entity_poly.entity_id
_entity_poly.type
_entity_poly.pdbx_seq_one_letter_code
_entity_poly.pdbx_strand_id
1 'polypeptide(L)'
;ADAPAKDIEAIKRDRNANGGESYWNRTKFKEPTHFTIQLEKLKNKKIPVHAFYLDDGARDNFERIAGETGGRCEQLNISSPGGAEFLTNVVTEEVLRKAAGNQGDAAVELYRTKYVRKAFTS
;
A
#
# COMPACT_ATOMS: atom_id res chain seq x y z
N ALA A 1 13.82 -2.81 -15.28
CA ALA A 1 12.52 -2.13 -15.24
C ALA A 1 11.46 -3.19 -15.07
N ASP A 2 10.59 -3.04 -14.07
CA ASP A 2 9.45 -3.94 -13.89
C ASP A 2 8.49 -3.83 -15.08
N ALA A 3 7.75 -4.91 -15.33
CA ALA A 3 6.75 -4.91 -16.37
C ALA A 3 5.64 -3.88 -16.02
N PRO A 4 5.19 -3.07 -16.99
CA PRO A 4 4.10 -2.13 -16.74
C PRO A 4 2.80 -2.89 -16.41
N ALA A 5 1.91 -2.22 -15.67
CA ALA A 5 0.57 -2.75 -15.46
C ALA A 5 -0.12 -3.00 -16.81
N LYS A 6 -0.76 -4.16 -16.95
CA LYS A 6 -1.55 -4.50 -18.14
C LYS A 6 -2.75 -3.57 -18.26
N ASP A 7 -3.02 -3.08 -19.46
CA ASP A 7 -4.26 -2.37 -19.74
C ASP A 7 -5.48 -3.32 -19.67
N ILE A 8 -6.68 -2.74 -19.58
CA ILE A 8 -7.92 -3.52 -19.43
C ILE A 8 -8.22 -4.42 -20.64
N GLU A 9 -7.75 -4.04 -21.84
CA GLU A 9 -7.96 -4.83 -23.06
C GLU A 9 -7.03 -6.04 -23.08
N ALA A 10 -5.79 -5.90 -22.61
CA ALA A 10 -4.87 -7.01 -22.37
C ALA A 10 -5.44 -7.99 -21.34
N ILE A 11 -6.04 -7.48 -20.26
CA ILE A 11 -6.71 -8.30 -19.26
C ILE A 11 -7.87 -9.09 -19.88
N LYS A 12 -8.72 -8.46 -20.70
CA LYS A 12 -9.81 -9.16 -21.41
C LYS A 12 -9.29 -10.20 -22.39
N ARG A 13 -8.23 -9.89 -23.16
CA ARG A 13 -7.59 -10.86 -24.08
C ARG A 13 -7.07 -12.08 -23.33
N ASP A 14 -6.35 -11.87 -22.24
CA ASP A 14 -5.81 -12.95 -21.41
C ASP A 14 -6.93 -13.79 -20.80
N ARG A 15 -8.01 -13.16 -20.33
CA ARG A 15 -9.18 -13.88 -19.81
C ARG A 15 -9.83 -14.77 -20.87
N ASN A 16 -9.96 -14.26 -22.09
CA ASN A 16 -10.50 -15.02 -23.21
C ASN A 16 -9.59 -16.20 -23.59
N ALA A 17 -8.27 -16.00 -23.59
CA ALA A 17 -7.31 -17.08 -23.84
C ALA A 17 -7.29 -18.14 -22.71
N ASN A 18 -7.55 -17.73 -21.47
CA ASN A 18 -7.53 -18.58 -20.28
C ASN A 18 -8.94 -19.00 -19.83
N GLY A 19 -9.66 -19.72 -20.69
CA GLY A 19 -10.94 -20.36 -20.35
C GLY A 19 -12.20 -19.52 -20.65
N GLY A 20 -12.06 -18.27 -21.07
CA GLY A 20 -13.18 -17.44 -21.51
C GLY A 20 -14.06 -16.92 -20.38
N GLU A 21 -14.95 -15.97 -20.71
CA GLU A 21 -15.83 -15.33 -19.72
C GLU A 21 -16.78 -16.33 -19.02
N SER A 22 -17.10 -17.48 -19.63
CA SER A 22 -17.89 -18.53 -18.99
C SER A 22 -17.20 -19.12 -17.75
N TYR A 23 -15.88 -19.25 -17.78
CA TYR A 23 -15.06 -19.64 -16.63
C TYR A 23 -15.06 -18.53 -15.58
N TRP A 24 -14.66 -17.31 -15.98
CA TRP A 24 -14.47 -16.20 -15.04
C TRP A 24 -15.75 -15.78 -14.32
N ASN A 25 -16.91 -15.86 -14.99
CA ASN A 25 -18.22 -15.54 -14.41
C ASN A 25 -18.62 -16.43 -13.23
N ARG A 26 -18.03 -17.62 -13.10
CA ARG A 26 -18.25 -18.54 -11.97
C ARG A 26 -17.29 -18.29 -10.81
N THR A 27 -16.38 -17.33 -10.94
CA THR A 27 -15.37 -17.01 -9.93
C THR A 27 -15.69 -15.68 -9.24
N LYS A 28 -15.02 -15.44 -8.10
CA LYS A 28 -15.03 -14.12 -7.43
C LYS A 28 -14.36 -13.01 -8.26
N PHE A 29 -13.67 -13.36 -9.34
CA PHE A 29 -12.97 -12.45 -10.25
C PHE A 29 -13.73 -12.24 -11.57
N LYS A 30 -15.06 -12.43 -11.55
CA LYS A 30 -15.91 -12.25 -12.71
C LYS A 30 -15.80 -10.87 -13.35
N GLU A 31 -15.63 -9.82 -12.55
CA GLU A 31 -15.46 -8.47 -13.06
C GLU A 31 -13.99 -8.23 -13.44
N PRO A 32 -13.67 -7.99 -14.73
CA PRO A 32 -12.34 -7.55 -15.11
C PRO A 32 -12.05 -6.19 -14.45
N THR A 33 -10.83 -6.00 -13.95
CA THR A 33 -10.49 -4.80 -13.19
C THR A 33 -9.05 -4.39 -13.44
N HIS A 34 -8.74 -3.14 -13.09
CA HIS A 34 -7.43 -2.53 -13.23
C HIS A 34 -7.05 -1.85 -11.91
N PHE A 35 -5.75 -1.63 -11.67
CA PHE A 35 -5.28 -1.11 -10.38
C PHE A 35 -5.91 0.25 -10.05
N THR A 36 -6.10 1.13 -11.05
CA THR A 36 -6.73 2.45 -10.86
C THR A 36 -8.17 2.34 -10.35
N ILE A 37 -8.95 1.38 -10.84
CA ILE A 37 -10.34 1.15 -10.39
C ILE A 37 -10.35 0.67 -8.93
N GLN A 38 -9.39 -0.16 -8.55
CA GLN A 38 -9.28 -0.63 -7.17
C GLN A 38 -8.80 0.48 -6.24
N LEU A 39 -7.88 1.31 -6.72
CA LEU A 39 -7.34 2.46 -5.99
C LEU A 39 -8.43 3.50 -5.71
N GLU A 40 -9.28 3.78 -6.69
CA GLU A 40 -10.45 4.65 -6.51
C GLU A 40 -11.42 4.12 -5.45
N LYS A 41 -11.66 2.80 -5.41
CA LYS A 41 -12.49 2.19 -4.36
C LYS A 41 -11.89 2.37 -2.97
N LEU A 42 -10.57 2.25 -2.83
CA LEU A 42 -9.86 2.46 -1.55
C LEU A 42 -9.95 3.93 -1.13
N LYS A 43 -9.72 4.84 -2.06
CA LYS A 43 -9.87 6.29 -1.85
C LYS A 43 -11.29 6.65 -1.38
N ASN A 44 -12.32 6.13 -2.04
CA ASN A 44 -13.72 6.37 -1.67
C ASN A 44 -14.07 5.83 -0.27
N LYS A 45 -13.41 4.75 0.15
CA LYS A 45 -13.52 4.19 1.50
C LYS A 45 -12.62 4.88 2.52
N LYS A 46 -11.85 5.90 2.13
CA LYS A 46 -10.87 6.60 2.97
C LYS A 46 -9.84 5.64 3.58
N ILE A 47 -9.45 4.62 2.81
CA ILE A 47 -8.43 3.65 3.20
C ILE A 47 -7.11 4.09 2.55
N PRO A 48 -6.10 4.53 3.33
CA PRO A 48 -4.80 4.88 2.80
C PRO A 48 -4.04 3.63 2.35
N VAL A 49 -3.27 3.74 1.27
CA VAL A 49 -2.33 2.71 0.83
C VAL A 49 -0.92 3.22 1.08
N HIS A 50 -0.21 2.60 2.01
CA HIS A 50 1.20 2.87 2.24
C HIS A 50 2.04 1.95 1.35
N ALA A 51 3.02 2.50 0.64
CA ALA A 51 3.82 1.79 -0.34
C ALA A 51 5.32 1.98 -0.08
N PHE A 52 6.06 0.90 0.09
CA PHE A 52 7.47 0.93 0.43
C PHE A 52 8.30 0.22 -0.63
N TYR A 53 9.18 0.94 -1.32
CA TYR A 53 9.97 0.40 -2.43
C TYR A 53 11.39 0.03 -1.98
N LEU A 54 11.94 -1.06 -2.53
CA LEU A 54 13.31 -1.48 -2.29
C LEU A 54 14.29 -0.88 -3.32
N ASP A 55 13.81 -0.72 -4.54
CA ASP A 55 14.56 -0.23 -5.70
C ASP A 55 13.79 0.92 -6.36
N ASP A 56 14.53 1.88 -6.92
CA ASP A 56 13.97 3.08 -7.53
C ASP A 56 13.06 2.78 -8.73
N GLY A 57 13.19 1.60 -9.36
CA GLY A 57 12.33 1.20 -10.47
C GLY A 57 10.84 1.14 -10.14
N ALA A 58 10.48 0.98 -8.85
CA ALA A 58 9.09 0.96 -8.39
C ALA A 58 8.61 2.32 -7.84
N ARG A 59 9.52 3.29 -7.65
CA ARG A 59 9.28 4.53 -6.93
C ARG A 59 8.10 5.32 -7.49
N ASP A 60 8.13 5.67 -8.77
CA ASP A 60 7.10 6.52 -9.38
C ASP A 60 5.70 5.91 -9.28
N ASN A 61 5.60 4.59 -9.47
CA ASN A 61 4.34 3.87 -9.34
C ASN A 61 3.84 3.88 -7.88
N PHE A 62 4.74 3.69 -6.92
CA PHE A 62 4.39 3.64 -5.51
C PHE A 62 4.03 5.01 -4.95
N GLU A 63 4.74 6.06 -5.37
CA GLU A 63 4.42 7.46 -5.05
C GLU A 63 3.04 7.82 -5.56
N ARG A 64 2.71 7.43 -6.81
CA ARG A 64 1.36 7.62 -7.36
C ARG A 64 0.29 6.88 -6.56
N ILE A 65 0.49 5.60 -6.27
CA ILE A 65 -0.49 4.78 -5.53
C ILE A 65 -0.74 5.35 -4.13
N ALA A 66 0.32 5.67 -3.40
CA ALA A 66 0.20 6.23 -2.06
C ALA A 66 -0.43 7.64 -2.10
N GLY A 67 0.03 8.49 -3.03
CA GLY A 67 -0.48 9.85 -3.19
C GLY A 67 -1.98 9.91 -3.48
N GLU A 68 -2.49 9.03 -4.35
CA GLU A 68 -3.92 8.99 -4.70
C GLU A 68 -4.83 8.66 -3.49
N THR A 69 -4.30 7.96 -2.48
CA THR A 69 -5.05 7.53 -1.28
C THR A 69 -4.67 8.28 -0.01
N GLY A 70 -3.74 9.21 -0.07
CA GLY A 70 -3.20 9.91 1.11
C GLY A 70 -2.35 9.02 2.02
N GLY A 71 -1.76 7.96 1.46
CA GLY A 71 -0.82 7.10 2.15
C GLY A 71 0.61 7.65 2.19
N ARG A 72 1.54 6.84 2.70
CA ARG A 72 2.98 7.16 2.76
C ARG A 72 3.72 6.39 1.69
N CYS A 73 4.72 7.01 1.06
CA CYS A 73 5.65 6.33 0.18
C CYS A 73 7.09 6.66 0.55
N GLU A 74 7.88 5.63 0.87
CA GLU A 74 9.27 5.76 1.32
C GLU A 74 10.10 4.58 0.85
N GLN A 75 11.40 4.79 0.66
CA GLN A 75 12.34 3.70 0.38
C GLN A 75 12.54 2.86 1.63
N LEU A 76 12.47 1.53 1.50
CA LEU A 76 12.72 0.60 2.59
C LEU A 76 14.08 -0.06 2.43
N ASN A 77 14.97 0.21 3.38
CA ASN A 77 16.24 -0.49 3.49
C ASN A 77 16.08 -1.75 4.38
N ILE A 78 15.78 -2.88 3.75
CA ILE A 78 15.65 -4.18 4.44
C ILE A 78 16.97 -4.73 4.98
N SER A 79 18.11 -4.28 4.47
CA SER A 79 19.43 -4.69 4.93
C SER A 79 19.85 -3.94 6.20
N SER A 80 19.15 -2.86 6.55
CA SER A 80 19.37 -2.16 7.81
C SER A 80 18.65 -2.86 8.96
N PRO A 81 19.25 -2.95 10.17
CA PRO A 81 18.55 -3.41 11.37
C PRO A 81 17.27 -2.61 11.67
N GLY A 82 17.20 -1.36 11.20
CA GLY A 82 16.06 -0.47 11.40
C GLY A 82 14.89 -0.67 10.43
N GLY A 83 15.03 -1.45 9.36
CA GLY A 83 13.97 -1.61 8.36
C GLY A 83 12.70 -2.28 8.91
N ALA A 84 12.88 -3.34 9.71
CA ALA A 84 11.77 -4.02 10.38
C ALA A 84 11.13 -3.14 11.48
N GLU A 85 11.94 -2.37 12.20
CA GLU A 85 11.48 -1.41 13.21
C GLU A 85 10.66 -0.29 12.56
N PHE A 86 11.14 0.26 11.44
CA PHE A 86 10.42 1.28 10.67
C PHE A 86 9.03 0.82 10.25
N LEU A 87 8.91 -0.34 9.60
CA LEU A 87 7.60 -0.87 9.17
C LEU A 87 6.69 -1.15 10.37
N THR A 88 7.26 -1.68 11.46
CA THR A 88 6.52 -1.93 12.71
C THR A 88 5.98 -0.63 13.28
N ASN A 89 6.78 0.44 13.30
CA ASN A 89 6.36 1.75 13.78
C ASN A 89 5.24 2.30 12.90
N VAL A 90 5.38 2.28 11.57
CA VAL A 90 4.33 2.75 10.64
C VAL A 90 3.00 2.04 10.91
N VAL A 91 2.99 0.70 10.92
CA VAL A 91 1.75 -0.07 11.12
C VAL A 91 1.17 0.19 12.51
N THR A 92 2.01 0.24 13.54
CA THR A 92 1.57 0.50 14.93
C THR A 92 0.96 1.89 15.05
N GLU A 93 1.57 2.91 14.46
CA GLU A 93 1.04 4.28 14.45
C GLU A 93 -0.34 4.35 13.79
N GLU A 94 -0.53 3.68 12.64
CA GLU A 94 -1.84 3.66 11.97
C GLU A 94 -2.91 2.93 12.79
N VAL A 95 -2.55 1.79 13.40
CA VAL A 95 -3.45 1.06 14.31
C VAL A 95 -3.86 1.94 15.48
N LEU A 96 -2.91 2.61 16.14
CA LEU A 96 -3.19 3.50 17.27
C LEU A 96 -4.08 4.67 16.85
N ARG A 97 -3.78 5.31 15.71
CA ARG A 97 -4.55 6.44 15.19
C ARG A 97 -6.01 6.06 14.92
N LYS A 98 -6.28 4.82 14.51
CA LYS A 98 -7.65 4.34 14.25
C LYS A 98 -8.34 3.75 15.47
N ALA A 99 -7.62 2.99 16.30
CA ALA A 99 -8.19 2.26 17.43
C ALA A 99 -8.51 3.16 18.64
N ALA A 100 -7.75 4.24 18.84
CA ALA A 100 -7.95 5.15 19.98
C ALA A 100 -9.01 6.25 19.73
N GLY A 101 -9.81 6.14 18.67
CA GLY A 101 -10.88 7.08 18.37
C GLY A 101 -10.39 8.52 18.22
N ASN A 102 -10.99 9.45 18.97
CA ASN A 102 -10.61 10.87 18.96
C ASN A 102 -9.25 11.16 19.62
N GLN A 103 -8.64 10.19 20.30
CA GLN A 103 -7.32 10.31 20.92
C GLN A 103 -6.20 9.68 20.08
N GLY A 104 -6.50 9.30 18.83
CA GLY A 104 -5.56 8.65 17.92
C GLY A 104 -4.17 9.28 17.88
N ASP A 105 -4.09 10.58 17.65
CA ASP A 105 -2.81 11.29 17.55
C ASP A 105 -2.07 11.36 18.88
N ALA A 106 -2.78 11.53 20.00
CA ALA A 106 -2.17 11.48 21.33
C ALA A 106 -1.59 10.10 21.67
N ALA A 107 -2.28 9.03 21.26
CA ALA A 107 -1.80 7.66 21.43
C ALA A 107 -0.52 7.40 20.60
N VAL A 108 -0.47 7.94 19.36
CA VAL A 108 0.72 7.89 18.51
C VAL A 108 1.90 8.63 19.15
N GLU A 109 1.69 9.83 19.69
CA GLU A 109 2.77 10.60 20.34
C GLU A 109 3.28 9.93 21.61
N LEU A 110 2.39 9.33 22.40
CA LEU A 110 2.79 8.54 23.56
C LEU A 110 3.61 7.31 23.15
N TYR A 111 3.20 6.61 22.09
CA TYR A 111 3.93 5.47 21.54
C TYR A 111 5.33 5.87 21.07
N ARG A 112 5.44 6.96 20.30
CA ARG A 112 6.73 7.51 19.84
C ARG A 112 7.65 7.85 21.00
N THR A 113 7.11 8.50 22.03
CA THR A 113 7.88 8.88 23.22
C THR A 113 8.42 7.67 23.98
N LYS A 114 7.64 6.57 24.04
CA LYS A 114 7.96 5.42 24.87
C LYS A 114 8.78 4.34 24.17
N TYR A 115 8.56 4.13 22.87
CA TYR A 115 9.06 2.95 22.16
C TYR A 115 9.92 3.27 20.94
N VAL A 116 9.73 4.43 20.29
CA VAL A 116 10.54 4.78 19.12
C VAL A 116 11.87 5.32 19.61
N ARG A 117 12.96 4.60 19.30
CA ARG A 117 14.31 5.05 19.64
C ARG A 117 14.57 6.38 18.93
N LYS A 118 14.84 7.44 19.70
CA LYS A 118 15.49 8.62 19.15
C LYS A 118 16.87 8.16 18.66
N ALA A 119 17.14 8.32 17.36
CA ALA A 119 18.48 8.15 16.86
C ALA A 119 19.39 9.10 17.66
N PHE A 120 20.34 8.53 18.40
CA PHE A 120 21.44 9.33 18.93
C PHE A 120 22.23 9.82 17.71
N THR A 121 22.05 11.09 17.34
CA THR A 121 23.00 11.77 16.46
C THR A 121 24.31 11.88 17.23
N SER A 122 25.28 11.01 16.91
CA SER A 122 26.71 11.28 17.14
C SER A 122 27.22 12.28 16.12
#